data_AF-A0A9D5XS62-F1
#
_entry.id   AF-A0A9D5XS62-F1
#
_cell.length_a   1.000
_cell.length_b   1.000
_cell.length_c   1.000
_cell.angle_alpha   90.00
_cell.angle_beta   90.00
_cell.angle_gamma   90.00
#
_symmetry.space_group_name_H-M   'P 1'
#
loop_
_entity.id
_entity.type
_entity.pdbx_description
1 polymer ?
#
loop_
_entity_poly.entity_id
_entity_poly.type
_entity_poly.pdbx_seq_one_letter_code
_entity_poly.pdbx_strand_id
1 'polypeptide(L)'
;MKGLRLSVSVVLLIVLACASRAQAGSWEHSFFSGTQYPLRVVFLKGERPGPTIMVQGGIQGDETAGYVTAQLLTQARVLTGNLIVLPRANVPSINLRKRQINVDMNRRFDQHYNRFYEDRVARVIRFLLAQSEAFIHLHEGSGFYSPTYVDNLRNPMRYGQSIIVDTLVYDKIDLAHTVNSVIEELNGRIASHDYQFRLFNTRTFDKGTEYPEMRKSLTCYALAELGIPAMAVEVSKSITQIDWKVRQQLSATIMLLQRFGVSVQPPEFTNEDVRAYARRGVQVSVNGRLLPQTGVISLAPGTTLSVKPVSAGPREFSPELALFASDRPGVNLINARRMALEPFSELELRSDGKQVAKARIKWTGRLPSSPGEDKPVFVCWLNGNPMFVREGETLQAVMGDQFILEGVWGSSLKEVVNLKGFVAIPWANNGQDLGWEIILDPDNFMSKYFIKADRPGMTRLRVVRETPGARRAEFYVEIAPRTVHALRLADSRGQFLLVPWTSGGSYRLPQGKYVLESAWSNGGGDKLVTTAGTTPLGEGDAFTVDYGSPLELTVRQATTFGDIGTMTFTAGGLAER
;
A
#
# COMPACT_ATOMS: atom_id res chain seq x y z
N MET A 1 6.51 42.05 -65.51
CA MET A 1 5.40 41.16 -65.10
C MET A 1 5.86 39.71 -65.10
N LYS A 2 6.00 39.10 -63.91
CA LYS A 2 5.70 37.70 -63.57
C LYS A 2 6.20 37.46 -62.15
N GLY A 3 5.26 37.49 -61.20
CA GLY A 3 5.51 37.22 -59.79
C GLY A 3 5.65 35.73 -59.55
N LEU A 4 6.65 35.34 -58.77
CA LEU A 4 6.80 33.99 -58.24
C LEU A 4 6.17 33.98 -56.85
N ARG A 5 4.94 33.45 -56.75
CA ARG A 5 4.26 33.18 -55.48
C ARG A 5 4.99 32.02 -54.78
N LEU A 6 5.68 32.31 -53.68
CA LEU A 6 6.11 31.28 -52.73
C LEU A 6 4.84 30.71 -52.08
N SER A 7 4.49 29.48 -52.43
CA SER A 7 3.35 28.77 -51.86
C SER A 7 3.52 28.56 -50.35
N VAL A 8 2.55 29.06 -49.59
CA VAL A 8 2.34 28.91 -48.13
C VAL A 8 2.23 27.44 -47.68
N SER A 9 2.23 26.48 -48.62
CA SER A 9 2.02 25.05 -48.35
C SER A 9 3.24 24.29 -47.83
N VAL A 10 4.46 24.84 -47.87
CA VAL A 10 5.67 24.12 -47.41
C VAL A 10 5.98 24.38 -45.93
N VAL A 11 5.47 25.46 -45.34
CA VAL A 11 5.67 25.77 -43.92
C VAL A 11 4.70 24.99 -43.01
N LEU A 12 3.57 24.50 -43.54
CA LEU A 12 2.58 23.74 -42.77
C LEU A 12 2.94 22.24 -42.60
N LEU A 13 3.90 21.71 -43.37
CA LEU A 13 4.27 20.28 -43.30
C LEU A 13 5.39 19.97 -42.29
N ILE A 14 6.08 20.98 -41.76
CA ILE A 14 7.16 20.78 -40.77
C ILE A 14 6.65 20.97 -39.32
N VAL A 15 5.47 21.57 -39.12
CA VAL A 15 4.87 21.77 -37.78
C VAL A 15 4.13 20.53 -37.26
N LEU A 16 3.91 19.50 -38.09
CA LEU A 16 3.15 18.29 -37.72
C LEU A 16 3.99 17.08 -37.27
N ALA A 17 5.31 17.22 -37.11
CA ALA A 17 6.20 16.10 -36.80
C ALA A 17 6.88 16.14 -35.41
N CYS A 18 6.43 17.02 -34.49
CA CYS A 18 6.78 16.94 -33.07
C CYS A 18 5.59 16.54 -32.19
N ALA A 19 4.69 15.70 -32.71
CA ALA A 19 3.93 14.83 -31.82
C ALA A 19 4.94 13.88 -31.17
N SER A 20 5.43 14.24 -30.00
CA SER A 20 6.19 13.34 -29.13
C SER A 20 5.42 12.03 -29.08
N ARG A 21 5.95 10.98 -29.72
CA ARG A 21 5.38 9.64 -29.59
C ARG A 21 5.33 9.36 -28.10
N ALA A 22 4.13 9.28 -27.55
CA ALA A 22 3.95 8.83 -26.18
C ALA A 22 4.55 7.42 -26.12
N GLN A 23 5.72 7.30 -25.53
CA GLN A 23 6.34 6.01 -25.33
C GLN A 23 5.51 5.26 -24.29
N ALA A 24 4.95 4.13 -24.68
CA ALA A 24 4.34 3.21 -23.75
C ALA A 24 5.40 2.77 -22.73
N GLY A 25 4.99 2.63 -21.48
CA GLY A 25 5.89 2.29 -20.40
C GLY A 25 5.14 1.78 -19.20
N SER A 26 5.79 0.94 -18.42
CA SER A 26 5.30 0.50 -17.11
C SER A 26 6.39 0.74 -16.08
N TRP A 27 5.98 1.21 -14.90
CA TRP A 27 6.87 1.32 -13.75
C TRP A 27 6.10 0.99 -12.47
N GLU A 28 6.85 0.54 -11.47
CA GLU A 28 6.33 0.20 -10.15
C GLU A 28 6.86 1.21 -9.13
N HIS A 29 5.99 1.62 -8.21
CA HIS A 29 6.37 2.37 -7.02
C HIS A 29 5.92 1.61 -5.77
N SER A 30 6.78 1.57 -4.76
CA SER A 30 6.51 0.89 -3.50
C SER A 30 6.46 1.89 -2.34
N PHE A 31 5.24 2.21 -1.90
CA PHE A 31 5.03 3.02 -0.70
C PHE A 31 5.33 2.18 0.56
N PHE A 32 5.65 2.83 1.67
CA PHE A 32 6.01 2.14 2.93
C PHE A 32 7.20 1.17 2.78
N SER A 33 8.12 1.47 1.86
CA SER A 33 9.36 0.72 1.71
C SER A 33 10.13 0.67 3.04
N GLY A 34 10.65 -0.51 3.39
CA GLY A 34 11.33 -0.75 4.67
C GLY A 34 10.40 -0.99 5.86
N THR A 35 9.08 -1.03 5.67
CA THR A 35 8.10 -1.53 6.66
C THR A 35 7.81 -3.03 6.45
N GLN A 36 7.04 -3.66 7.34
CA GLN A 36 6.59 -5.05 7.17
C GLN A 36 5.74 -5.26 5.91
N TYR A 37 4.99 -4.23 5.50
CA TYR A 37 4.01 -4.31 4.43
C TYR A 37 4.16 -3.13 3.46
N PRO A 38 5.16 -3.18 2.55
CA PRO A 38 5.24 -2.24 1.45
C PRO A 38 4.00 -2.35 0.55
N LEU A 39 3.52 -1.20 0.05
CA LEU A 39 2.35 -1.10 -0.81
C LEU A 39 2.81 -0.85 -2.24
N ARG A 40 2.74 -1.91 -3.07
CA ARG A 40 3.14 -1.87 -4.48
C ARG A 40 2.03 -1.32 -5.37
N VAL A 41 2.38 -0.36 -6.22
CA VAL A 41 1.48 0.26 -7.21
C VAL A 41 2.17 0.24 -8.57
N VAL A 42 1.43 -0.18 -9.60
CA VAL A 42 1.93 -0.24 -10.97
C VAL A 42 1.26 0.83 -11.81
N PHE A 43 2.06 1.62 -12.50
CA PHE A 43 1.61 2.63 -13.44
C PHE A 43 1.85 2.13 -14.86
N LEU A 44 0.84 2.22 -15.71
CA LEU A 44 0.91 1.81 -17.11
C LEU A 44 0.54 3.00 -17.99
N LYS A 45 1.50 3.44 -18.81
CA LYS A 45 1.30 4.51 -19.78
C LYS A 45 1.02 3.92 -21.16
N GLY A 46 -0.05 4.39 -21.80
CA GLY A 46 -0.47 3.91 -23.10
C GLY A 46 0.35 4.42 -24.28
N GLU A 47 0.24 3.70 -25.39
CA GLU A 47 0.87 4.06 -26.67
C GLU A 47 0.28 5.35 -27.27
N ARG A 48 -0.99 5.62 -26.97
CA ARG A 48 -1.69 6.84 -27.37
C ARG A 48 -2.18 7.60 -26.14
N PRO A 49 -2.16 8.95 -26.19
CA PRO A 49 -2.74 9.77 -25.14
C PRO A 49 -4.20 9.41 -24.87
N GLY A 50 -4.62 9.60 -23.63
CA GLY A 50 -5.97 9.36 -23.16
C GLY A 50 -6.04 9.52 -21.64
N PRO A 51 -7.20 9.22 -21.05
CA PRO A 51 -7.43 9.44 -19.63
C PRO A 51 -6.64 8.47 -18.74
N THR A 52 -6.47 8.84 -17.47
CA THR A 52 -5.83 7.99 -16.44
C THR A 52 -6.88 7.40 -15.52
N ILE A 53 -7.01 6.07 -15.50
CA ILE A 53 -8.01 5.38 -14.69
C ILE A 53 -7.35 4.53 -13.61
N MET A 54 -7.86 4.60 -12.39
CA MET A 54 -7.38 3.76 -11.30
C MET A 54 -8.20 2.48 -11.17
N VAL A 55 -7.52 1.34 -11.05
CA VAL A 55 -8.11 0.04 -10.72
C VAL A 55 -7.50 -0.48 -9.43
N GLN A 56 -8.33 -0.86 -8.45
CA GLN A 56 -7.86 -1.36 -7.16
C GLN A 56 -8.50 -2.68 -6.77
N GLY A 57 -7.67 -3.64 -6.34
CA GLY A 57 -8.08 -4.93 -5.79
C GLY A 57 -7.52 -5.17 -4.39
N GLY A 58 -8.11 -6.12 -3.66
CA GLY A 58 -7.56 -6.60 -2.38
C GLY A 58 -7.64 -5.63 -1.22
N ILE A 59 -8.67 -4.77 -1.18
CA ILE A 59 -8.97 -3.99 0.04
C ILE A 59 -9.39 -4.90 1.21
N GLN A 60 -9.92 -6.07 0.88
CA GLN A 60 -10.28 -7.15 1.79
C GLN A 60 -9.56 -8.45 1.38
N GLY A 61 -9.05 -9.18 2.37
CA GLY A 61 -8.11 -10.28 2.12
C GLY A 61 -8.74 -11.62 1.75
N ASP A 62 -10.05 -11.77 1.98
CA ASP A 62 -10.83 -12.95 1.63
C ASP A 62 -11.44 -12.86 0.22
N GLU A 63 -11.01 -11.90 -0.60
CA GLU A 63 -11.57 -11.57 -1.93
C GLU A 63 -10.54 -11.78 -3.05
N THR A 64 -10.16 -13.04 -3.25
CA THR A 64 -9.11 -13.47 -4.18
C THR A 64 -9.30 -13.03 -5.62
N ALA A 65 -10.52 -13.05 -6.16
CA ALA A 65 -10.76 -12.66 -7.55
C ALA A 65 -10.35 -11.20 -7.80
N GLY A 66 -10.64 -10.30 -6.85
CA GLY A 66 -10.36 -8.86 -6.99
C GLY A 66 -8.88 -8.57 -7.14
N TYR A 67 -8.05 -9.06 -6.22
CA TYR A 67 -6.61 -8.81 -6.29
C TYR A 67 -5.90 -9.59 -7.39
N VAL A 68 -6.38 -10.77 -7.77
CA VAL A 68 -5.82 -11.50 -8.94
C VAL A 68 -6.15 -10.77 -10.24
N THR A 69 -7.38 -10.28 -10.40
CA THR A 69 -7.80 -9.52 -11.59
C THR A 69 -6.99 -8.24 -11.75
N ALA A 70 -6.86 -7.45 -10.66
CA ALA A 70 -6.03 -6.25 -10.68
C ALA A 70 -4.56 -6.59 -10.97
N GLN A 71 -4.03 -7.69 -10.42
CA GLN A 71 -2.66 -8.10 -10.72
C GLN A 71 -2.44 -8.46 -12.19
N LEU A 72 -3.38 -9.16 -12.84
CA LEU A 72 -3.28 -9.44 -14.28
C LEU A 72 -3.27 -8.16 -15.11
N LEU A 73 -4.04 -7.14 -14.71
CA LEU A 73 -4.03 -5.83 -15.37
C LEU A 73 -2.67 -5.13 -15.30
N THR A 74 -1.84 -5.40 -14.28
CA THR A 74 -0.47 -4.84 -14.22
C THR A 74 0.42 -5.28 -15.38
N GLN A 75 0.08 -6.39 -16.04
CA GLN A 75 0.80 -6.90 -17.21
C GLN A 75 0.08 -6.56 -18.54
N ALA A 76 -1.01 -5.78 -18.49
CA ALA A 76 -1.73 -5.41 -19.69
C ALA A 76 -0.93 -4.42 -20.53
N ARG A 77 -1.05 -4.56 -21.86
CA ARG A 77 -0.59 -3.55 -22.80
C ARG A 77 -1.67 -2.48 -22.93
N VAL A 78 -1.35 -1.24 -22.56
CA VAL A 78 -2.27 -0.11 -22.68
C VAL A 78 -2.13 0.53 -24.07
N LEU A 79 -3.20 0.49 -24.85
CA LEU A 79 -3.22 1.00 -26.23
C LEU A 79 -3.56 2.50 -26.28
N THR A 80 -4.49 2.94 -25.43
CA THR A 80 -4.92 4.33 -25.31
C THR A 80 -5.15 4.65 -23.84
N GLY A 81 -4.69 5.83 -23.37
CA GLY A 81 -4.84 6.27 -21.98
C GLY A 81 -3.81 5.65 -21.03
N ASN A 82 -4.07 5.69 -19.74
CA ASN A 82 -3.15 5.23 -18.70
C ASN A 82 -3.91 4.48 -17.59
N LEU A 83 -3.20 3.61 -16.87
CA LEU A 83 -3.72 2.94 -15.68
C LEU A 83 -2.84 3.19 -14.47
N ILE A 84 -3.49 3.39 -13.32
CA ILE A 84 -2.90 3.23 -11.99
C ILE A 84 -3.50 1.96 -11.39
N VAL A 85 -2.68 0.94 -11.13
CA VAL A 85 -3.16 -0.35 -10.64
C VAL A 85 -2.60 -0.61 -9.25
N LEU A 86 -3.49 -0.71 -8.26
CA LEU A 86 -3.16 -1.18 -6.92
C LEU A 86 -3.72 -2.61 -6.73
N PRO A 87 -2.92 -3.65 -6.98
CA PRO A 87 -3.43 -5.02 -7.02
C PRO A 87 -3.79 -5.58 -5.65
N ARG A 88 -3.04 -5.24 -4.60
CA ARG A 88 -3.19 -5.80 -3.25
C ARG A 88 -3.10 -4.71 -2.20
N ALA A 89 -4.21 -4.04 -1.92
CA ALA A 89 -4.24 -2.92 -0.99
C ALA A 89 -3.97 -3.33 0.47
N ASN A 90 -4.59 -4.42 0.94
CA ASN A 90 -4.54 -4.87 2.34
C ASN A 90 -3.75 -6.17 2.50
N VAL A 91 -2.44 -6.10 2.28
CA VAL A 91 -1.52 -7.25 2.39
C VAL A 91 -1.64 -8.01 3.72
N PRO A 92 -1.75 -7.36 4.90
CA PRO A 92 -1.95 -8.07 6.16
C PRO A 92 -3.22 -8.94 6.17
N SER A 93 -4.34 -8.43 5.64
CA SER A 93 -5.59 -9.18 5.59
C SER A 93 -5.53 -10.30 4.55
N ILE A 94 -4.87 -10.08 3.41
CA ILE A 94 -4.65 -11.10 2.35
C ILE A 94 -3.83 -12.28 2.91
N ASN A 95 -2.71 -12.00 3.58
CA ASN A 95 -1.85 -13.03 4.15
C ASN A 95 -2.54 -13.91 5.19
N LEU A 96 -3.56 -13.37 5.87
CA LEU A 96 -4.36 -14.07 6.86
C LEU A 96 -5.70 -14.58 6.31
N ARG A 97 -6.02 -14.31 5.03
CA ARG A 97 -7.30 -14.60 4.36
C ARG A 97 -8.51 -14.13 5.19
N LYS A 98 -8.40 -12.93 5.75
CA LYS A 98 -9.47 -12.28 6.52
C LYS A 98 -9.99 -11.08 5.75
N ARG A 99 -11.26 -10.75 5.97
CA ARG A 99 -11.87 -9.50 5.47
C ARG A 99 -11.09 -8.27 5.95
N GLN A 100 -10.78 -8.22 7.24
CA GLN A 100 -10.06 -7.12 7.87
C GLN A 100 -9.13 -7.64 8.98
N ILE A 101 -8.09 -6.86 9.29
CA ILE A 101 -7.26 -7.06 10.48
C ILE A 101 -7.69 -6.08 11.56
N ASN A 102 -7.47 -4.78 11.37
CA ASN A 102 -7.75 -3.80 12.42
C ASN A 102 -9.14 -3.17 12.31
N VAL A 103 -9.46 -2.73 11.10
CA VAL A 103 -10.70 -2.02 10.74
C VAL A 103 -11.08 -2.38 9.31
N ASP A 104 -12.36 -2.22 8.95
CA ASP A 104 -12.75 -2.32 7.53
C ASP A 104 -12.11 -1.14 6.78
N MET A 105 -11.09 -1.42 5.96
CA MET A 105 -10.37 -0.39 5.20
C MET A 105 -11.31 0.39 4.28
N ASN A 106 -12.38 -0.24 3.77
CA ASN A 106 -13.38 0.43 2.95
C ASN A 106 -14.34 1.32 3.78
N ARG A 107 -14.05 1.58 5.06
CA ARG A 107 -14.77 2.54 5.91
C ARG A 107 -13.86 3.65 6.45
N ARG A 108 -12.73 3.88 5.78
CA ARG A 108 -11.67 4.82 6.20
C ARG A 108 -11.53 6.03 5.27
N PHE A 109 -12.52 6.25 4.39
CA PHE A 109 -12.45 7.30 3.38
C PHE A 109 -13.26 8.56 3.69
N ASP A 110 -13.97 8.60 4.84
CA ASP A 110 -14.76 9.76 5.29
C ASP A 110 -13.93 10.87 5.96
N GLN A 111 -12.78 10.54 6.55
CA GLN A 111 -11.92 11.54 7.22
C GLN A 111 -10.47 11.05 7.33
N HIS A 112 -9.55 11.92 7.70
CA HIS A 112 -8.12 11.57 7.81
C HIS A 112 -7.83 10.85 9.13
N TYR A 113 -7.77 9.53 9.08
CA TYR A 113 -7.31 8.71 10.20
C TYR A 113 -5.79 8.53 10.19
N ASN A 114 -5.21 8.25 11.35
CA ASN A 114 -3.78 7.95 11.52
C ASN A 114 -3.60 7.03 12.74
N ARG A 115 -4.06 5.78 12.67
CA ARG A 115 -3.87 4.81 13.77
C ARG A 115 -3.41 3.44 13.28
N PHE A 116 -4.00 2.95 12.20
CA PHE A 116 -3.75 1.61 11.68
C PHE A 116 -3.01 1.63 10.35
N TYR A 117 -2.44 0.48 9.99
CA TYR A 117 -1.90 0.25 8.64
C TYR A 117 -2.94 0.64 7.57
N GLU A 118 -4.20 0.26 7.79
CA GLU A 118 -5.31 0.55 6.89
C GLU A 118 -5.54 2.06 6.66
N ASP A 119 -5.25 2.90 7.65
CA ASP A 119 -5.38 4.35 7.55
C ASP A 119 -4.29 4.96 6.66
N ARG A 120 -3.07 4.42 6.77
CA ARG A 120 -1.92 4.84 5.95
C ARG A 120 -2.14 4.46 4.50
N VAL A 121 -2.59 3.23 4.23
CA VAL A 121 -2.97 2.78 2.88
C VAL A 121 -4.09 3.66 2.32
N ALA A 122 -5.14 3.94 3.10
CA ALA A 122 -6.21 4.83 2.65
C ALA A 122 -5.70 6.21 2.24
N ARG A 123 -4.71 6.77 2.96
CA ARG A 123 -4.06 8.05 2.61
C ARG A 123 -3.36 7.99 1.25
N VAL A 124 -2.60 6.93 0.98
CA VAL A 124 -1.95 6.73 -0.34
C VAL A 124 -2.99 6.56 -1.44
N ILE A 125 -4.06 5.78 -1.19
CA ILE A 125 -5.13 5.59 -2.18
C ILE A 125 -5.81 6.92 -2.54
N ARG A 126 -6.10 7.79 -1.57
CA ARG A 126 -6.66 9.13 -1.85
C ARG A 126 -5.74 9.95 -2.75
N PHE A 127 -4.45 9.92 -2.47
CA PHE A 127 -3.43 10.60 -3.28
C PHE A 127 -3.34 10.05 -4.72
N LEU A 128 -3.48 8.74 -4.91
CA LEU A 128 -3.52 8.12 -6.24
C LEU A 128 -4.83 8.42 -6.99
N LEU A 129 -5.96 8.43 -6.29
CA LEU A 129 -7.26 8.75 -6.87
C LEU A 129 -7.34 10.19 -7.38
N ALA A 130 -6.71 11.14 -6.68
CA ALA A 130 -6.63 12.53 -7.13
C ALA A 130 -5.90 12.73 -8.49
N GLN A 131 -5.24 11.69 -9.00
CA GLN A 131 -4.58 11.66 -10.31
C GLN A 131 -5.41 10.96 -11.39
N SER A 132 -6.62 10.50 -11.05
CA SER A 132 -7.43 9.65 -11.89
C SER A 132 -8.71 10.36 -12.33
N GLU A 133 -9.21 10.02 -13.51
CA GLU A 133 -10.46 10.56 -14.07
C GLU A 133 -11.64 9.60 -13.89
N ALA A 134 -11.39 8.37 -13.47
CA ALA A 134 -12.40 7.39 -13.04
C ALA A 134 -11.77 6.37 -12.10
N PHE A 135 -12.63 5.65 -11.37
CA PHE A 135 -12.22 4.61 -10.44
C PHE A 135 -13.03 3.32 -10.57
N ILE A 136 -12.33 2.18 -10.65
CA ILE A 136 -12.92 0.84 -10.66
C ILE A 136 -12.40 0.04 -9.46
N HIS A 137 -13.31 -0.36 -8.59
CA HIS A 137 -13.00 -1.08 -7.34
C HIS A 137 -13.38 -2.55 -7.45
N LEU A 138 -12.45 -3.48 -7.24
CA LEU A 138 -12.70 -4.91 -7.44
C LEU A 138 -12.92 -5.64 -6.11
N HIS A 139 -14.04 -6.35 -6.00
CA HIS A 139 -14.48 -7.03 -4.77
C HIS A 139 -15.03 -8.45 -5.03
N GLU A 140 -15.27 -9.17 -3.94
CA GLU A 140 -16.14 -10.36 -3.94
C GLU A 140 -17.31 -10.24 -2.95
N GLY A 141 -18.53 -10.36 -3.48
CA GLY A 141 -19.76 -10.10 -2.73
C GLY A 141 -20.41 -11.37 -2.23
N SER A 142 -21.09 -11.32 -1.09
CA SER A 142 -21.88 -12.47 -0.62
C SER A 142 -23.08 -12.73 -1.54
N GLY A 143 -23.45 -13.99 -1.76
CA GLY A 143 -24.63 -14.40 -2.53
C GLY A 143 -24.72 -13.75 -3.91
N PHE A 144 -25.93 -13.49 -4.38
CA PHE A 144 -26.23 -12.84 -5.66
C PHE A 144 -27.17 -11.66 -5.41
N TYR A 145 -26.78 -10.45 -5.80
CA TYR A 145 -27.64 -9.29 -5.64
C TYR A 145 -28.92 -9.45 -6.48
N SER A 146 -30.04 -9.06 -5.87
CA SER A 146 -31.32 -8.90 -6.56
C SER A 146 -32.11 -7.78 -5.88
N PRO A 147 -32.75 -6.85 -6.63
CA PRO A 147 -33.57 -5.80 -6.03
C PRO A 147 -34.82 -6.34 -5.33
N THR A 148 -35.19 -7.59 -5.59
CA THR A 148 -36.26 -8.32 -4.91
C THR A 148 -35.71 -9.57 -4.25
N TYR A 149 -36.31 -9.96 -3.13
CA TYR A 149 -35.98 -11.22 -2.47
C TYR A 149 -36.47 -12.40 -3.33
N VAL A 150 -35.55 -13.33 -3.63
CA VAL A 150 -35.87 -14.62 -4.28
C VAL A 150 -35.64 -15.73 -3.26
N ASP A 151 -34.44 -15.77 -2.66
CA ASP A 151 -34.09 -16.71 -1.60
C ASP A 151 -32.94 -16.14 -0.72
N ASN A 152 -32.46 -16.96 0.23
CA ASN A 152 -31.37 -16.58 1.13
C ASN A 152 -30.05 -16.25 0.41
N LEU A 153 -29.84 -16.81 -0.78
CA LEU A 153 -28.65 -16.62 -1.60
C LEU A 153 -28.84 -15.49 -2.62
N ARG A 154 -30.06 -15.15 -3.02
CA ARG A 154 -30.39 -14.11 -4.00
C ARG A 154 -31.43 -13.12 -3.47
N ASN A 155 -30.98 -11.96 -3.00
CA ASN A 155 -31.85 -10.94 -2.39
C ASN A 155 -31.15 -9.56 -2.28
N PRO A 156 -31.84 -8.50 -1.81
CA PRO A 156 -31.27 -7.14 -1.72
C PRO A 156 -30.10 -6.99 -0.75
N MET A 157 -29.92 -7.91 0.20
CA MET A 157 -28.83 -7.89 1.18
C MET A 157 -27.56 -8.60 0.68
N ARG A 158 -27.56 -9.05 -0.58
CA ARG A 158 -26.42 -9.70 -1.25
C ARG A 158 -25.73 -8.73 -2.19
N TYR A 159 -24.45 -9.00 -2.48
CA TYR A 159 -23.58 -8.10 -3.23
C TYR A 159 -23.04 -8.75 -4.51
N GLY A 160 -22.92 -10.09 -4.53
CA GLY A 160 -22.26 -10.78 -5.64
C GLY A 160 -23.01 -10.69 -6.97
N GLN A 161 -22.26 -10.79 -8.08
CA GLN A 161 -22.78 -10.59 -9.45
C GLN A 161 -23.48 -9.23 -9.59
N SER A 162 -22.80 -8.17 -9.18
CA SER A 162 -23.29 -6.81 -9.38
C SER A 162 -22.19 -5.84 -9.78
N ILE A 163 -22.60 -4.73 -10.38
CA ILE A 163 -21.76 -3.53 -10.48
C ILE A 163 -22.44 -2.47 -9.61
N ILE A 164 -21.75 -2.05 -8.56
CA ILE A 164 -22.27 -1.17 -7.51
C ILE A 164 -21.90 0.27 -7.81
N VAL A 165 -22.89 1.17 -7.66
CA VAL A 165 -22.74 2.62 -7.76
C VAL A 165 -23.37 3.30 -6.55
N ASP A 166 -22.77 4.40 -6.11
CA ASP A 166 -23.27 5.19 -4.97
C ASP A 166 -24.61 5.90 -5.28
N THR A 167 -24.82 6.25 -6.54
CA THR A 167 -26.06 6.82 -7.09
C THR A 167 -26.15 6.51 -8.60
N LEU A 168 -27.32 6.65 -9.22
CA LEU A 168 -27.48 6.48 -10.66
C LEU A 168 -26.86 7.63 -11.46
N VAL A 169 -27.04 8.85 -10.98
CA VAL A 169 -26.52 10.08 -11.57
C VAL A 169 -25.97 10.97 -10.47
N TYR A 170 -24.80 11.56 -10.71
CA TYR A 170 -24.17 12.54 -9.82
C TYR A 170 -23.68 13.72 -10.66
N ASP A 171 -24.29 14.90 -10.47
CA ASP A 171 -24.11 16.06 -11.35
C ASP A 171 -24.27 15.71 -12.85
N LYS A 172 -23.16 15.72 -13.60
CA LYS A 172 -23.13 15.39 -15.05
C LYS A 172 -22.71 13.94 -15.32
N ILE A 173 -22.44 13.15 -14.29
CA ILE A 173 -21.93 11.78 -14.38
C ILE A 173 -23.11 10.81 -14.36
N ASP A 174 -23.39 10.17 -15.50
CA ASP A 174 -24.41 9.13 -15.63
C ASP A 174 -23.79 7.73 -15.42
N LEU A 175 -23.75 7.31 -14.15
CA LEU A 175 -23.21 6.02 -13.74
C LEU A 175 -24.11 4.87 -14.23
N ALA A 176 -25.43 5.07 -14.20
CA ALA A 176 -26.40 4.07 -14.63
C ALA A 176 -26.25 3.75 -16.13
N HIS A 177 -26.15 4.76 -16.99
CA HIS A 177 -25.93 4.56 -18.42
C HIS A 177 -24.64 3.78 -18.69
N THR A 178 -23.54 4.22 -18.06
CA THR A 178 -22.23 3.57 -18.20
C THR A 178 -22.30 2.09 -17.80
N VAL A 179 -22.81 1.82 -16.60
CA VAL A 179 -22.85 0.46 -16.04
C VAL A 179 -23.84 -0.44 -16.78
N ASN A 180 -25.03 0.04 -17.12
CA ASN A 180 -26.01 -0.77 -17.86
C ASN A 180 -25.48 -1.18 -19.23
N SER A 181 -24.76 -0.29 -19.93
CA SER A 181 -24.14 -0.63 -21.22
C SER A 181 -23.08 -1.74 -21.11
N VAL A 182 -22.38 -1.82 -19.97
CA VAL A 182 -21.41 -2.89 -19.69
C VAL A 182 -22.13 -4.17 -19.31
N ILE A 183 -23.14 -4.10 -18.46
CA ILE A 183 -23.92 -5.27 -18.02
C ILE A 183 -24.60 -5.94 -19.21
N GLU A 184 -25.18 -5.18 -20.14
CA GLU A 184 -25.80 -5.72 -21.35
C GLU A 184 -24.79 -6.52 -22.19
N GLU A 185 -23.62 -5.93 -22.46
CA GLU A 185 -22.55 -6.58 -23.22
C GLU A 185 -21.98 -7.82 -22.50
N LEU A 186 -21.77 -7.73 -21.18
CA LEU A 186 -21.22 -8.79 -20.36
C LEU A 186 -22.19 -9.97 -20.24
N ASN A 187 -23.45 -9.70 -19.91
CA ASN A 187 -24.46 -10.73 -19.71
C ASN A 187 -24.81 -11.47 -21.01
N GLY A 188 -24.66 -10.83 -22.18
CA GLY A 188 -24.76 -11.49 -23.48
C GLY A 188 -23.73 -12.61 -23.69
N ARG A 189 -22.65 -12.65 -22.89
CA ARG A 189 -21.61 -13.69 -22.93
C ARG A 189 -21.72 -14.71 -21.78
N ILE A 190 -22.57 -14.46 -20.79
CA ILE A 190 -22.77 -15.34 -19.64
C ILE A 190 -23.96 -16.26 -19.91
N ALA A 191 -23.66 -17.54 -20.12
CA ALA A 191 -24.67 -18.54 -20.49
C ALA A 191 -25.71 -18.80 -19.39
N SER A 192 -25.31 -18.77 -18.11
CA SER A 192 -26.22 -19.01 -16.99
C SER A 192 -26.87 -17.70 -16.55
N HIS A 193 -28.21 -17.62 -16.68
CA HIS A 193 -28.97 -16.45 -16.22
C HIS A 193 -28.78 -16.18 -14.72
N ASP A 194 -28.55 -17.23 -13.92
CA ASP A 194 -28.28 -17.10 -12.50
C ASP A 194 -26.99 -16.35 -12.17
N TYR A 195 -26.02 -16.36 -13.09
CA TYR A 195 -24.71 -15.73 -12.90
C TYR A 195 -24.61 -14.37 -13.60
N GLN A 196 -25.71 -13.86 -14.15
CA GLN A 196 -25.72 -12.56 -14.79
C GLN A 196 -25.62 -11.43 -13.76
N PHE A 197 -24.89 -10.38 -14.15
CA PHE A 197 -24.68 -9.20 -13.34
C PHE A 197 -25.91 -8.29 -13.34
N ARG A 198 -26.07 -7.52 -12.26
CA ARG A 198 -27.09 -6.47 -12.13
C ARG A 198 -26.48 -5.16 -11.64
N LEU A 199 -27.05 -4.04 -12.06
CA LEU A 199 -26.72 -2.74 -11.49
C LEU A 199 -27.25 -2.68 -10.06
N PHE A 200 -26.40 -2.34 -9.11
CA PHE A 200 -26.78 -2.15 -7.72
C PHE A 200 -26.53 -0.69 -7.31
N ASN A 201 -27.62 0.06 -7.14
CA ASN A 201 -27.56 1.42 -6.62
C ASN A 201 -27.74 1.41 -5.09
N THR A 202 -26.71 1.78 -4.34
CA THR A 202 -26.75 1.86 -2.87
C THR A 202 -27.47 3.11 -2.38
N ARG A 203 -27.77 4.09 -3.25
CA ARG A 203 -28.41 5.36 -2.88
C ARG A 203 -27.68 6.04 -1.73
N THR A 204 -26.35 6.02 -1.74
CA THR A 204 -25.47 6.41 -0.63
C THR A 204 -25.80 7.80 -0.06
N PHE A 205 -26.25 8.73 -0.92
CA PHE A 205 -26.57 10.10 -0.53
C PHE A 205 -28.00 10.28 0.01
N ASP A 206 -28.89 9.30 -0.16
CA ASP A 206 -30.26 9.38 0.36
C ASP A 206 -30.26 9.28 1.88
N LYS A 207 -31.03 10.14 2.57
CA LYS A 207 -31.14 10.10 4.04
C LYS A 207 -31.64 8.73 4.55
N GLY A 208 -32.53 8.07 3.80
CA GLY A 208 -33.15 6.80 4.15
C GLY A 208 -32.53 5.57 3.49
N THR A 209 -31.29 5.65 2.98
CA THR A 209 -30.61 4.47 2.42
C THR A 209 -30.44 3.35 3.43
N GLU A 210 -30.55 2.11 2.97
CA GLU A 210 -30.25 0.89 3.73
C GLU A 210 -28.74 0.65 3.91
N TYR A 211 -27.89 1.43 3.22
CA TYR A 211 -26.42 1.27 3.20
C TYR A 211 -25.68 2.53 3.67
N PRO A 212 -25.99 3.09 4.87
CA PRO A 212 -25.41 4.35 5.34
C PRO A 212 -23.89 4.30 5.50
N GLU A 213 -23.31 3.11 5.68
CA GLU A 213 -21.87 2.89 5.79
C GLU A 213 -21.12 3.15 4.48
N MET A 214 -21.81 3.15 3.32
CA MET A 214 -21.22 3.48 2.02
C MET A 214 -20.69 4.91 1.96
N ARG A 215 -21.17 5.83 2.81
CA ARG A 215 -20.65 7.19 2.91
C ARG A 215 -19.19 7.26 3.35
N LYS A 216 -18.67 6.16 3.90
CA LYS A 216 -17.26 6.01 4.31
C LYS A 216 -16.43 5.21 3.29
N SER A 217 -17.05 4.82 2.19
CA SER A 217 -16.45 3.97 1.16
C SER A 217 -15.54 4.74 0.22
N LEU A 218 -14.68 3.99 -0.45
CA LEU A 218 -13.76 4.53 -1.42
C LEU A 218 -14.45 5.09 -2.67
N THR A 219 -15.52 4.43 -3.14
CA THR A 219 -16.27 4.91 -4.31
C THR A 219 -17.03 6.20 -3.98
N CYS A 220 -17.58 6.31 -2.77
CA CYS A 220 -18.21 7.54 -2.30
C CYS A 220 -17.21 8.69 -2.21
N TYR A 221 -15.99 8.45 -1.70
CA TYR A 221 -14.93 9.47 -1.69
C TYR A 221 -14.55 9.93 -3.10
N ALA A 222 -14.32 8.99 -4.02
CA ALA A 222 -13.99 9.31 -5.40
C ALA A 222 -15.10 10.15 -6.07
N LEU A 223 -16.37 9.83 -5.82
CA LEU A 223 -17.48 10.56 -6.41
C LEU A 223 -17.73 11.91 -5.75
N ALA A 224 -17.82 11.97 -4.42
CA ALA A 224 -18.25 13.16 -3.68
C ALA A 224 -17.13 14.18 -3.45
N GLU A 225 -15.89 13.73 -3.23
CA GLU A 225 -14.76 14.61 -2.93
C GLU A 225 -13.93 14.95 -4.17
N LEU A 226 -13.85 14.05 -5.15
CA LEU A 226 -13.05 14.25 -6.36
C LEU A 226 -13.90 14.51 -7.62
N GLY A 227 -15.21 14.25 -7.57
CA GLY A 227 -16.10 14.48 -8.72
C GLY A 227 -15.81 13.55 -9.91
N ILE A 228 -15.29 12.34 -9.67
CA ILE A 228 -14.98 11.36 -10.73
C ILE A 228 -15.93 10.14 -10.69
N PRO A 229 -16.29 9.55 -11.86
CA PRO A 229 -17.07 8.33 -11.90
C PRO A 229 -16.39 7.18 -11.14
N ALA A 230 -17.12 6.55 -10.22
CA ALA A 230 -16.61 5.45 -9.39
C ALA A 230 -17.64 4.32 -9.26
N MET A 231 -17.18 3.08 -9.40
CA MET A 231 -18.02 1.88 -9.26
C MET A 231 -17.23 0.69 -8.71
N ALA A 232 -17.94 -0.24 -8.09
CA ALA A 232 -17.37 -1.52 -7.66
C ALA A 232 -17.86 -2.67 -8.54
N VAL A 233 -16.97 -3.58 -8.94
CA VAL A 233 -17.31 -4.81 -9.66
C VAL A 233 -17.25 -5.98 -8.69
N GLU A 234 -18.41 -6.57 -8.43
CA GLU A 234 -18.60 -7.63 -7.43
C GLU A 234 -18.89 -8.97 -8.10
N VAL A 235 -17.97 -9.92 -7.98
CA VAL A 235 -18.26 -11.33 -8.30
C VAL A 235 -18.70 -12.07 -7.04
N SER A 236 -19.61 -13.02 -7.18
CA SER A 236 -20.14 -13.75 -6.03
C SER A 236 -19.12 -14.68 -5.36
N LYS A 237 -18.98 -14.58 -4.04
CA LYS A 237 -18.26 -15.55 -3.18
C LYS A 237 -18.85 -16.96 -3.25
N SER A 238 -20.13 -17.07 -3.63
CA SER A 238 -20.83 -18.36 -3.78
C SER A 238 -20.43 -19.12 -5.05
N ILE A 239 -19.72 -18.48 -5.98
CA ILE A 239 -19.10 -19.14 -7.12
C ILE A 239 -17.69 -19.61 -6.72
N THR A 240 -17.49 -20.94 -6.74
CA THR A 240 -16.25 -21.55 -6.25
C THR A 240 -15.14 -21.58 -7.30
N GLN A 241 -15.49 -21.46 -8.59
CA GLN A 241 -14.55 -21.45 -9.71
C GLN A 241 -13.82 -20.11 -9.79
N ILE A 242 -12.65 -20.02 -9.14
CA ILE A 242 -11.85 -18.79 -9.10
C ILE A 242 -11.44 -18.30 -10.50
N ASP A 243 -11.12 -19.22 -11.41
CA ASP A 243 -10.77 -18.90 -12.80
C ASP A 243 -11.94 -18.24 -13.54
N TRP A 244 -13.17 -18.72 -13.32
CA TRP A 244 -14.36 -18.09 -13.89
C TRP A 244 -14.56 -16.69 -13.30
N LYS A 245 -14.47 -16.54 -11.96
CA LYS A 245 -14.63 -15.25 -11.29
C LYS A 245 -13.65 -14.20 -11.81
N VAL A 246 -12.37 -14.55 -11.89
CA VAL A 246 -11.32 -13.68 -12.42
C VAL A 246 -11.61 -13.28 -13.87
N ARG A 247 -12.04 -14.22 -14.73
CA ARG A 247 -12.37 -13.88 -16.13
C ARG A 247 -13.55 -12.93 -16.26
N GLN A 248 -14.61 -13.14 -15.48
CA GLN A 248 -15.77 -12.23 -15.53
C GLN A 248 -15.43 -10.85 -14.99
N GLN A 249 -14.74 -10.79 -13.86
CA GLN A 249 -14.33 -9.52 -13.25
C GLN A 249 -13.36 -8.76 -14.16
N LEU A 250 -12.39 -9.45 -14.79
CA LEU A 250 -11.50 -8.85 -15.78
C LEU A 250 -12.26 -8.33 -17.00
N SER A 251 -13.22 -9.10 -17.52
CA SER A 251 -14.04 -8.69 -18.67
C SER A 251 -14.86 -7.44 -18.37
N ALA A 252 -15.56 -7.42 -17.23
CA ALA A 252 -16.31 -6.25 -16.76
C ALA A 252 -15.39 -5.03 -16.60
N THR A 253 -14.20 -5.22 -16.02
CA THR A 253 -13.22 -4.14 -15.83
C THR A 253 -12.73 -3.58 -17.16
N ILE A 254 -12.38 -4.42 -18.12
CA ILE A 254 -11.95 -3.97 -19.46
C ILE A 254 -13.07 -3.20 -20.18
N MET A 255 -14.31 -3.67 -20.10
CA MET A 255 -15.46 -2.96 -20.68
C MET A 255 -15.66 -1.59 -20.04
N LEU A 256 -15.55 -1.49 -18.71
CA LEU A 256 -15.60 -0.20 -18.00
C LEU A 256 -14.46 0.73 -18.41
N LEU A 257 -13.22 0.23 -18.48
CA LEU A 257 -12.07 0.99 -18.96
C LEU A 257 -12.33 1.56 -20.37
N GLN A 258 -12.91 0.77 -21.27
CA GLN A 258 -13.27 1.23 -22.62
C GLN A 258 -14.31 2.36 -22.58
N ARG A 259 -15.34 2.27 -21.72
CA ARG A 259 -16.33 3.36 -21.54
C ARG A 259 -15.69 4.63 -20.97
N PHE A 260 -14.61 4.49 -20.21
CA PHE A 260 -13.79 5.60 -19.74
C PHE A 260 -12.67 6.02 -20.69
N GLY A 261 -12.64 5.53 -21.93
CA GLY A 261 -11.66 5.97 -22.94
C GLY A 261 -10.28 5.30 -22.82
N VAL A 262 -10.11 4.30 -21.96
CA VAL A 262 -8.89 3.50 -21.85
C VAL A 262 -9.06 2.15 -22.53
N SER A 263 -8.15 1.84 -23.46
CA SER A 263 -8.15 0.57 -24.18
C SER A 263 -6.94 -0.26 -23.77
N VAL A 264 -7.18 -1.49 -23.32
CA VAL A 264 -6.11 -2.40 -22.88
C VAL A 264 -6.23 -3.75 -23.55
N GLN A 265 -5.08 -4.39 -23.76
CA GLN A 265 -4.96 -5.80 -24.10
C GLN A 265 -4.42 -6.53 -22.85
N PRO A 266 -5.22 -7.39 -22.19
CA PRO A 266 -4.73 -8.15 -21.04
C PRO A 266 -3.66 -9.18 -21.46
N PRO A 267 -2.82 -9.65 -20.53
CA PRO A 267 -1.90 -10.75 -20.83
C PRO A 267 -2.66 -12.03 -21.19
N GLU A 268 -2.00 -12.95 -21.90
CA GLU A 268 -2.53 -14.30 -22.10
C GLU A 268 -2.39 -15.13 -20.82
N PHE A 269 -3.44 -15.87 -20.46
CA PHE A 269 -3.42 -16.79 -19.33
C PHE A 269 -4.47 -17.90 -19.48
N THR A 270 -4.18 -19.07 -18.93
CA THR A 270 -5.11 -20.21 -18.91
C THR A 270 -5.89 -20.27 -17.60
N ASN A 271 -6.97 -21.06 -17.57
CA ASN A 271 -7.72 -21.31 -16.33
C ASN A 271 -6.84 -22.02 -15.29
N GLU A 272 -5.91 -22.85 -15.74
CA GLU A 272 -4.99 -23.57 -14.86
C GLU A 272 -4.00 -22.62 -14.19
N ASP A 273 -3.51 -21.60 -14.90
CA ASP A 273 -2.64 -20.59 -14.32
C ASP A 273 -3.34 -19.89 -13.13
N VAL A 274 -4.61 -19.50 -13.30
CA VAL A 274 -5.39 -18.87 -12.22
C VAL A 274 -5.66 -19.82 -11.04
N ARG A 275 -5.85 -21.12 -11.29
CA ARG A 275 -6.05 -22.09 -10.20
C ARG A 275 -4.76 -22.38 -9.44
N ALA A 276 -3.62 -22.41 -10.14
CA ALA A 276 -2.35 -22.88 -9.60
C ALA A 276 -1.40 -21.78 -9.13
N TYR A 277 -1.60 -20.49 -9.50
CA TYR A 277 -0.60 -19.43 -9.31
C TYR A 277 -0.01 -19.39 -7.88
N ALA A 278 -0.87 -19.51 -6.86
CA ALA A 278 -0.49 -19.37 -5.46
C ALA A 278 0.36 -20.54 -4.92
N ARG A 279 0.54 -21.62 -5.68
CA ARG A 279 1.37 -22.77 -5.28
C ARG A 279 2.54 -23.00 -6.22
N ARG A 280 2.53 -22.38 -7.40
CA ARG A 280 3.51 -22.63 -8.45
C ARG A 280 4.75 -21.78 -8.22
N GLY A 281 5.92 -22.41 -8.12
CA GLY A 281 7.20 -21.69 -8.11
C GLY A 281 7.39 -20.76 -6.91
N VAL A 282 6.84 -21.10 -5.73
CA VAL A 282 7.00 -20.32 -4.49
C VAL A 282 8.00 -21.02 -3.58
N GLN A 283 9.12 -20.36 -3.29
CA GLN A 283 10.18 -20.86 -2.42
C GLN A 283 10.86 -19.72 -1.67
N VAL A 284 11.20 -19.95 -0.40
CA VAL A 284 12.01 -19.04 0.41
C VAL A 284 13.17 -19.79 1.04
N SER A 285 14.23 -19.07 1.38
CA SER A 285 15.29 -19.56 2.25
C SER A 285 15.22 -18.90 3.63
N VAL A 286 15.55 -19.67 4.67
CA VAL A 286 15.69 -19.22 6.05
C VAL A 286 17.12 -19.49 6.46
N ASN A 287 17.87 -18.45 6.80
CA ASN A 287 19.30 -18.51 7.14
C ASN A 287 20.14 -19.24 6.07
N GLY A 288 19.84 -18.96 4.80
CA GLY A 288 20.53 -19.55 3.64
C GLY A 288 20.13 -20.99 3.31
N ARG A 289 19.23 -21.62 4.08
CA ARG A 289 18.69 -22.95 3.78
C ARG A 289 17.29 -22.85 3.20
N LEU A 290 16.98 -23.60 2.14
CA LEU A 290 15.64 -23.65 1.58
C LEU A 290 14.63 -24.15 2.62
N LEU A 291 13.49 -23.48 2.71
CA LEU A 291 12.38 -23.93 3.54
C LEU A 291 11.77 -25.18 2.88
N PRO A 292 11.77 -26.35 3.55
CA PRO A 292 11.20 -27.56 2.98
C PRO A 292 9.67 -27.45 2.94
N GLN A 293 9.02 -28.11 1.96
CA GLN A 293 7.55 -28.17 1.90
C GLN A 293 6.96 -28.76 3.19
N THR A 294 7.57 -29.85 3.66
CA THR A 294 7.37 -30.45 4.97
C THR A 294 8.74 -30.85 5.52
N GLY A 295 8.97 -30.66 6.82
CA GLY A 295 10.25 -31.06 7.41
C GLY A 295 10.58 -30.37 8.72
N VAL A 296 11.85 -30.42 9.08
CA VAL A 296 12.39 -29.86 10.32
C VAL A 296 13.53 -28.89 10.01
N ILE A 297 13.50 -27.72 10.65
CA ILE A 297 14.62 -26.76 10.64
C ILE A 297 15.18 -26.69 12.06
N SER A 298 16.51 -26.76 12.17
CA SER A 298 17.18 -26.54 13.44
C SER A 298 17.51 -25.07 13.65
N LEU A 299 17.14 -24.55 14.82
CA LEU A 299 17.45 -23.18 15.25
C LEU A 299 18.05 -23.21 16.66
N ALA A 300 18.94 -22.26 16.95
CA ALA A 300 19.42 -22.01 18.30
C ALA A 300 18.79 -20.71 18.83
N PRO A 301 18.41 -20.63 20.11
CA PRO A 301 17.93 -19.37 20.69
C PRO A 301 18.96 -18.24 20.51
N GLY A 302 18.48 -17.02 20.25
CA GLY A 302 19.32 -15.86 19.92
C GLY A 302 19.69 -15.74 18.43
N THR A 303 19.38 -16.76 17.62
CA THR A 303 19.61 -16.69 16.17
C THR A 303 18.71 -15.65 15.53
N THR A 304 19.29 -14.78 14.69
CA THR A 304 18.50 -13.92 13.81
C THR A 304 18.02 -14.70 12.60
N LEU A 305 16.73 -14.66 12.33
CA LEU A 305 16.10 -15.21 11.13
C LEU A 305 16.28 -14.22 9.97
N SER A 306 17.05 -14.63 8.97
CA SER A 306 17.15 -13.99 7.67
C SER A 306 16.33 -14.78 6.67
N VAL A 307 15.21 -14.23 6.22
CA VAL A 307 14.34 -14.85 5.23
C VAL A 307 14.54 -14.15 3.89
N LYS A 308 14.70 -14.92 2.81
CA LYS A 308 14.82 -14.38 1.44
C LYS A 308 13.93 -15.16 0.49
N PRO A 309 13.08 -14.49 -0.31
CA PRO A 309 12.41 -15.13 -1.44
C PRO A 309 13.48 -15.68 -2.41
N VAL A 310 13.33 -16.94 -2.79
CA VAL A 310 14.16 -17.60 -3.81
C VAL A 310 13.40 -17.65 -5.13
N SER A 311 12.10 -17.90 -5.07
CA SER A 311 11.19 -17.81 -6.21
C SER A 311 9.84 -17.32 -5.71
N ALA A 312 9.29 -16.30 -6.38
CA ALA A 312 8.09 -15.58 -5.95
C ALA A 312 6.81 -15.97 -6.72
N GLY A 313 6.85 -17.07 -7.45
CA GLY A 313 5.77 -17.52 -8.32
C GLY A 313 5.76 -16.87 -9.71
N PRO A 314 4.72 -17.13 -10.52
CA PRO A 314 4.61 -16.60 -11.87
C PRO A 314 4.46 -15.08 -11.87
N ARG A 315 5.22 -14.39 -12.73
CA ARG A 315 5.31 -12.92 -12.77
C ARG A 315 3.96 -12.27 -13.01
N GLU A 316 3.12 -12.90 -13.82
CA GLU A 316 1.80 -12.41 -14.21
C GLU A 316 0.83 -12.30 -13.02
N PHE A 317 1.07 -13.10 -11.96
CA PHE A 317 0.23 -13.16 -10.77
C PHE A 317 0.93 -12.64 -9.51
N SER A 318 2.27 -12.49 -9.51
CA SER A 318 3.10 -11.89 -8.46
C SER A 318 2.50 -11.97 -7.04
N PRO A 319 2.25 -13.18 -6.50
CA PRO A 319 1.57 -13.34 -5.21
C PRO A 319 2.36 -12.70 -4.07
N GLU A 320 1.65 -12.22 -3.05
CA GLU A 320 2.29 -11.76 -1.83
C GLU A 320 2.71 -12.96 -0.99
N LEU A 321 3.99 -13.01 -0.68
CA LEU A 321 4.56 -14.05 0.16
C LEU A 321 4.61 -13.60 1.60
N ALA A 322 4.31 -14.53 2.50
CA ALA A 322 4.53 -14.32 3.92
C ALA A 322 5.08 -15.57 4.58
N LEU A 323 6.12 -15.41 5.39
CA LEU A 323 6.59 -16.45 6.29
C LEU A 323 6.21 -16.07 7.72
N PHE A 324 5.41 -16.91 8.36
CA PHE A 324 4.98 -16.72 9.75
C PHE A 324 5.65 -17.72 10.67
N ALA A 325 5.98 -17.28 11.88
CA ALA A 325 6.31 -18.16 12.98
C ALA A 325 5.08 -18.34 13.88
N SER A 326 4.92 -19.53 14.47
CA SER A 326 3.72 -19.93 15.22
C SER A 326 3.36 -19.05 16.41
N ASP A 327 4.34 -18.39 17.01
CA ASP A 327 4.15 -17.48 18.14
C ASP A 327 3.98 -16.01 17.72
N ARG A 328 4.11 -15.71 16.41
CA ARG A 328 3.91 -14.38 15.81
C ARG A 328 2.98 -14.45 14.59
N PRO A 329 1.74 -14.97 14.72
CA PRO A 329 0.81 -15.02 13.60
C PRO A 329 0.40 -13.59 13.21
N GLY A 330 0.88 -13.09 12.08
CA GLY A 330 0.64 -11.72 11.62
C GLY A 330 1.89 -10.85 11.44
N VAL A 331 3.08 -11.38 11.74
CA VAL A 331 4.36 -10.73 11.44
C VAL A 331 4.99 -11.41 10.23
N ASN A 332 5.12 -10.69 9.13
CA ASN A 332 5.74 -11.26 7.93
C ASN A 332 7.26 -11.24 8.06
N LEU A 333 7.85 -12.40 8.35
CA LEU A 333 9.30 -12.56 8.56
C LEU A 333 10.14 -12.33 7.28
N ILE A 334 9.52 -12.17 6.11
CA ILE A 334 10.21 -11.79 4.88
C ILE A 334 10.68 -10.33 4.96
N ASN A 335 9.88 -9.45 5.55
CA ASN A 335 10.15 -8.01 5.64
C ASN A 335 10.49 -7.54 7.06
N ALA A 336 10.10 -8.30 8.10
CA ALA A 336 10.53 -8.09 9.47
C ALA A 336 11.67 -9.02 9.84
N ARG A 337 12.81 -8.43 10.24
CA ARG A 337 13.86 -9.20 10.90
C ARG A 337 13.35 -9.71 12.23
N ARG A 338 13.79 -10.93 12.57
CA ARG A 338 13.43 -11.54 13.83
C ARG A 338 14.64 -12.13 14.54
N MET A 339 14.81 -11.82 15.82
CA MET A 339 15.73 -12.55 16.71
C MET A 339 14.94 -13.55 17.54
N ALA A 340 15.21 -14.84 17.37
CA ALA A 340 14.45 -15.87 18.05
C ALA A 340 14.94 -16.07 19.49
N LEU A 341 14.48 -15.22 20.41
CA LEU A 341 14.82 -15.33 21.83
C LEU A 341 14.05 -16.46 22.53
N GLU A 342 12.79 -16.66 22.13
CA GLU A 342 11.91 -17.70 22.67
C GLU A 342 11.70 -18.85 21.67
N PRO A 343 11.65 -20.11 22.14
CA PRO A 343 11.29 -21.23 21.30
C PRO A 343 9.86 -21.14 20.74
N PHE A 344 9.69 -21.46 19.47
CA PHE A 344 8.41 -21.61 18.79
C PHE A 344 8.36 -22.91 17.98
N SER A 345 7.17 -23.39 17.60
CA SER A 345 7.00 -24.76 17.08
C SER A 345 7.18 -24.89 15.57
N GLU A 346 6.82 -23.87 14.80
CA GLU A 346 6.77 -23.99 13.34
C GLU A 346 6.94 -22.66 12.60
N LEU A 347 7.43 -22.79 11.36
CA LEU A 347 7.38 -21.77 10.31
C LEU A 347 6.37 -22.18 9.23
N GLU A 348 5.51 -21.27 8.84
CA GLU A 348 4.49 -21.47 7.81
C GLU A 348 4.68 -20.45 6.68
N LEU A 349 4.96 -20.93 5.46
CA LEU A 349 5.02 -20.11 4.26
C LEU A 349 3.65 -20.06 3.60
N ARG A 350 3.19 -18.85 3.32
CA ARG A 350 1.95 -18.57 2.61
C ARG A 350 2.21 -17.77 1.34
N SER A 351 1.33 -17.96 0.37
CA SER A 351 1.23 -17.21 -0.89
C SER A 351 -0.21 -16.73 -1.05
N ASP A 352 -0.44 -15.42 -1.04
CA ASP A 352 -1.78 -14.81 -0.93
C ASP A 352 -2.65 -15.51 0.15
N GLY A 353 -2.02 -15.77 1.29
CA GLY A 353 -2.62 -16.42 2.45
C GLY A 353 -2.92 -17.93 2.31
N LYS A 354 -2.64 -18.57 1.17
CA LYS A 354 -2.69 -20.02 1.03
C LYS A 354 -1.38 -20.64 1.53
N GLN A 355 -1.46 -21.64 2.42
CA GLN A 355 -0.28 -22.37 2.88
C GLN A 355 0.41 -23.10 1.71
N VAL A 356 1.71 -22.89 1.56
CA VAL A 356 2.58 -23.50 0.53
C VAL A 356 3.55 -24.49 1.17
N ALA A 357 4.14 -24.13 2.32
CA ALA A 357 5.11 -24.97 3.01
C ALA A 357 4.98 -24.78 4.53
N LYS A 358 5.36 -25.82 5.28
CA LYS A 358 5.31 -25.82 6.74
C LYS A 358 6.47 -26.63 7.30
N ALA A 359 7.32 -25.99 8.11
CA ALA A 359 8.47 -26.62 8.73
C ALA A 359 8.36 -26.57 10.26
N ARG A 360 8.56 -27.71 10.93
CA ARG A 360 8.69 -27.77 12.39
C ARG A 360 10.07 -27.26 12.81
N ILE A 361 10.15 -26.66 13.98
CA ILE A 361 11.43 -26.19 14.53
C ILE A 361 11.96 -27.16 15.58
N LYS A 362 13.21 -27.57 15.39
CA LYS A 362 14.00 -28.29 16.39
C LYS A 362 14.97 -27.31 17.04
N TRP A 363 14.72 -26.97 18.30
CA TRP A 363 15.62 -26.11 19.06
C TRP A 363 16.88 -26.85 19.50
N THR A 364 18.04 -26.22 19.33
CA THR A 364 19.34 -26.75 19.73
C THR A 364 20.07 -25.73 20.61
N GLY A 365 20.61 -26.19 21.75
CA GLY A 365 21.29 -25.32 22.70
C GLY A 365 20.35 -24.56 23.64
N ARG A 366 20.88 -23.56 24.34
CA ARG A 366 20.16 -22.66 25.24
C ARG A 366 20.53 -21.22 24.88
N LEU A 367 19.64 -20.27 25.16
CA LEU A 367 19.95 -18.86 25.02
C LEU A 367 21.14 -18.53 25.95
N PRO A 368 22.18 -17.82 25.47
CA PRO A 368 23.28 -17.40 26.34
C PRO A 368 22.72 -16.60 27.52
N SER A 369 23.25 -16.86 28.71
CA SER A 369 22.93 -16.06 29.88
C SER A 369 23.35 -14.61 29.64
N SER A 370 22.60 -13.67 30.21
CA SER A 370 23.10 -12.31 30.35
C SER A 370 24.44 -12.35 31.12
N PRO A 371 25.43 -11.50 30.78
CA PRO A 371 26.61 -11.33 31.62
C PRO A 371 26.19 -11.15 33.10
N GLY A 372 26.84 -11.90 34.00
CA GLY A 372 26.45 -11.95 35.41
C GLY A 372 26.53 -10.56 36.04
N GLU A 373 25.45 -10.15 36.72
CA GLU A 373 25.20 -8.90 37.46
C GLU A 373 24.45 -7.75 36.74
N ASP A 374 24.17 -7.84 35.43
CA ASP A 374 23.54 -6.72 34.72
C ASP A 374 22.01 -6.67 34.81
N LYS A 375 21.49 -5.45 34.91
CA LYS A 375 20.07 -5.11 34.73
C LYS A 375 19.49 -5.79 33.47
N PRO A 376 18.18 -6.13 33.41
CA PRO A 376 17.54 -6.71 32.24
C PRO A 376 17.88 -5.94 30.95
N VAL A 377 18.24 -6.69 29.92
CA VAL A 377 18.57 -6.18 28.59
C VAL A 377 17.41 -6.48 27.65
N PHE A 378 16.70 -5.43 27.23
CA PHE A 378 15.66 -5.52 26.23
C PHE A 378 16.29 -5.63 24.84
N VAL A 379 15.70 -6.48 24.01
CA VAL A 379 16.09 -6.63 22.61
C VAL A 379 14.97 -6.10 21.74
N CYS A 380 15.33 -5.26 20.78
CA CYS A 380 14.41 -4.70 19.80
C CYS A 380 15.13 -4.45 18.47
N TRP A 381 14.36 -4.16 17.43
CA TRP A 381 14.87 -3.68 16.16
C TRP A 381 14.48 -2.22 15.99
N LEU A 382 15.43 -1.38 15.58
CA LEU A 382 15.20 -0.01 15.15
C LEU A 382 15.69 0.13 13.70
N ASN A 383 14.78 0.36 12.76
CA ASN A 383 15.06 0.42 11.33
C ASN A 383 15.87 -0.79 10.82
N GLY A 384 15.52 -2.00 11.29
CA GLY A 384 16.20 -3.25 10.91
C GLY A 384 17.57 -3.48 11.56
N ASN A 385 18.03 -2.59 12.45
CA ASN A 385 19.23 -2.77 13.27
C ASN A 385 18.87 -3.35 14.64
N PRO A 386 19.57 -4.40 15.13
CA PRO A 386 19.29 -4.96 16.44
C PRO A 386 19.84 -4.03 17.53
N MET A 387 19.00 -3.72 18.52
CA MET A 387 19.31 -2.85 19.65
C MET A 387 19.18 -3.65 20.94
N PHE A 388 20.19 -3.52 21.80
CA PHE A 388 20.23 -4.09 23.14
C PHE A 388 20.20 -2.94 24.13
N VAL A 389 19.07 -2.78 24.83
CA VAL A 389 18.81 -1.61 25.68
C VAL A 389 18.69 -2.08 27.12
N ARG A 390 19.57 -1.60 28.01
CA ARG A 390 19.50 -1.93 29.43
C ARG A 390 18.38 -1.17 30.12
N GLU A 391 17.89 -1.72 31.23
CA GLU A 391 16.94 -1.02 32.09
C GLU A 391 17.43 0.39 32.47
N GLY A 392 16.54 1.37 32.29
CA GLY A 392 16.76 2.78 32.56
C GLY A 392 17.43 3.54 31.43
N GLU A 393 17.94 2.87 30.39
CA GLU A 393 18.51 3.55 29.22
C GLU A 393 17.41 4.15 28.34
N THR A 394 17.82 5.08 27.47
CA THR A 394 16.95 5.73 26.49
C THR A 394 17.41 5.34 25.08
N LEU A 395 16.52 4.69 24.33
CA LEU A 395 16.67 4.47 22.90
C LEU A 395 16.27 5.75 22.15
N GLN A 396 17.22 6.34 21.44
CA GLN A 396 17.00 7.52 20.60
C GLN A 396 16.45 7.10 19.25
N ALA A 397 15.36 7.74 18.83
CA ALA A 397 14.70 7.52 17.55
C ALA A 397 14.23 8.85 16.96
N VAL A 398 13.85 8.82 15.69
CA VAL A 398 13.29 9.98 15.02
C VAL A 398 11.94 9.59 14.40
N MET A 399 11.02 10.55 14.31
CA MET A 399 9.64 10.32 13.87
C MET A 399 9.59 9.49 12.59
N GLY A 400 8.76 8.46 12.60
CA GLY A 400 8.56 7.53 11.49
C GLY A 400 9.55 6.37 11.41
N ASP A 401 10.49 6.26 12.33
CA ASP A 401 11.34 5.07 12.47
C ASP A 401 10.50 3.81 12.75
N GLN A 402 10.94 2.69 12.18
CA GLN A 402 10.35 1.37 12.42
C GLN A 402 10.93 0.76 13.70
N PHE A 403 10.06 0.33 14.61
CA PHE A 403 10.41 -0.26 15.89
C PHE A 403 9.70 -1.60 16.10
N ILE A 404 10.44 -2.64 16.48
CA ILE A 404 9.89 -3.98 16.77
C ILE A 404 10.51 -4.48 18.07
N LEU A 405 9.68 -4.80 19.07
CA LEU A 405 10.14 -5.38 20.33
C LEU A 405 10.31 -6.90 20.20
N GLU A 406 11.41 -7.47 20.70
CA GLU A 406 11.65 -8.92 20.60
C GLU A 406 11.55 -9.67 21.92
N GLY A 407 12.04 -9.08 23.00
CA GLY A 407 11.98 -9.69 24.32
C GLY A 407 13.12 -9.22 25.22
N VAL A 408 13.52 -10.08 26.14
CA VAL A 408 14.61 -9.82 27.10
C VAL A 408 15.70 -10.86 26.89
N TRP A 409 16.94 -10.39 26.67
CA TRP A 409 18.08 -11.27 26.45
C TRP A 409 18.37 -12.15 27.68
N GLY A 410 18.67 -13.42 27.45
CA GLY A 410 18.95 -14.41 28.50
C GLY A 410 17.72 -14.84 29.32
N SER A 411 16.52 -14.34 29.03
CA SER A 411 15.31 -14.79 29.72
C SER A 411 14.84 -16.16 29.24
N SER A 412 14.35 -16.97 30.19
CA SER A 412 13.66 -18.24 29.92
C SER A 412 12.14 -18.15 30.09
N LEU A 413 11.63 -16.97 30.45
CA LEU A 413 10.21 -16.71 30.61
C LEU A 413 9.56 -16.39 29.27
N LYS A 414 8.24 -16.60 29.19
CA LYS A 414 7.43 -16.08 28.09
C LYS A 414 7.20 -14.59 28.33
N GLU A 415 8.00 -13.74 27.68
CA GLU A 415 8.04 -12.32 27.97
C GLU A 415 6.75 -11.60 27.56
N VAL A 416 6.35 -10.61 28.37
CA VAL A 416 5.32 -9.62 28.07
C VAL A 416 5.97 -8.26 28.18
N VAL A 417 6.09 -7.56 27.04
CA VAL A 417 6.71 -6.24 26.96
C VAL A 417 5.74 -5.28 26.29
N ASN A 418 5.55 -4.12 26.93
CA ASN A 418 4.50 -3.16 26.64
C ASN A 418 5.10 -1.79 26.33
N LEU A 419 4.85 -1.24 25.14
CA LEU A 419 5.10 0.18 24.86
C LEU A 419 3.89 0.99 25.34
N LYS A 420 4.06 1.72 26.45
CA LYS A 420 2.98 2.55 26.99
C LYS A 420 2.57 3.59 25.97
N GLY A 421 1.25 3.74 25.79
CA GLY A 421 0.68 4.63 24.77
C GLY A 421 0.32 3.92 23.46
N PHE A 422 0.78 2.69 23.25
CA PHE A 422 0.47 1.88 22.08
C PHE A 422 -0.45 0.70 22.43
N VAL A 423 -1.17 0.18 21.42
CA VAL A 423 -1.98 -1.04 21.54
C VAL A 423 -1.83 -1.82 20.25
N ALA A 424 -1.09 -2.93 20.30
CA ALA A 424 -0.90 -3.81 19.15
C ALA A 424 -2.22 -4.39 18.60
N ILE A 425 -3.11 -4.84 19.50
CA ILE A 425 -4.38 -5.48 19.15
C ILE A 425 -5.54 -4.74 19.82
N PRO A 426 -6.23 -3.82 19.11
CA PRO A 426 -7.24 -2.95 19.68
C PRO A 426 -8.39 -3.64 20.42
N TRP A 427 -8.81 -4.83 19.97
CA TRP A 427 -9.90 -5.60 20.57
C TRP A 427 -9.44 -6.60 21.64
N ALA A 428 -8.13 -6.75 21.85
CA ALA A 428 -7.57 -7.69 22.82
C ALA A 428 -6.27 -7.12 23.42
N ASN A 429 -6.40 -6.05 24.19
CA ASN A 429 -5.26 -5.42 24.85
C ASN A 429 -4.84 -6.22 26.09
N ASN A 430 -3.81 -7.03 25.94
CA ASN A 430 -3.17 -7.80 27.00
C ASN A 430 -1.78 -7.24 27.40
N GLY A 431 -1.45 -6.02 26.94
CA GLY A 431 -0.14 -5.39 27.16
C GLY A 431 1.03 -6.03 26.41
N GLN A 432 0.76 -6.96 25.48
CA GLN A 432 1.80 -7.64 24.71
C GLN A 432 2.02 -6.97 23.36
N ASP A 433 3.13 -6.27 23.22
CA ASP A 433 3.51 -5.60 21.96
C ASP A 433 4.67 -6.27 21.24
N LEU A 434 5.22 -7.36 21.77
CA LEU A 434 6.33 -8.07 21.14
C LEU A 434 5.97 -8.53 19.71
N GLY A 435 6.92 -8.36 18.79
CA GLY A 435 6.86 -8.75 17.38
C GLY A 435 6.00 -7.85 16.50
N TRP A 436 5.20 -6.94 17.06
CA TRP A 436 4.40 -6.02 16.28
C TRP A 436 5.26 -4.89 15.72
N GLU A 437 5.00 -4.49 14.47
CA GLU A 437 5.59 -3.28 13.91
C GLU A 437 4.95 -2.07 14.56
N ILE A 438 5.81 -1.21 15.11
CA ILE A 438 5.45 0.08 15.67
C ILE A 438 6.16 1.12 14.83
N ILE A 439 5.41 1.99 14.16
CA ILE A 439 5.99 3.19 13.54
C ILE A 439 6.00 4.28 14.59
N LEU A 440 7.20 4.78 14.93
CA LEU A 440 7.42 5.78 15.97
C LEU A 440 6.97 7.16 15.51
N ASP A 441 5.66 7.33 15.42
CA ASP A 441 4.98 8.56 15.07
C ASP A 441 4.11 8.95 16.27
N PRO A 442 4.44 10.06 16.98
CA PRO A 442 3.73 10.50 18.19
C PRO A 442 2.22 10.56 18.07
N ASP A 443 1.68 10.85 16.89
CA ASP A 443 0.24 10.96 16.65
C ASP A 443 -0.48 9.60 16.72
N ASN A 444 0.25 8.49 16.60
CA ASN A 444 -0.28 7.14 16.76
C ASN A 444 -0.39 6.71 18.23
N PHE A 445 0.14 7.50 19.18
CA PHE A 445 0.21 7.12 20.59
C PHE A 445 -0.76 7.92 21.46
N MET A 446 -1.22 7.29 22.55
CA MET A 446 -2.04 7.96 23.55
C MET A 446 -1.20 8.94 24.37
N SER A 447 -1.39 10.25 24.14
CA SER A 447 -0.61 11.33 24.74
C SER A 447 -0.54 11.34 26.27
N LYS A 448 -1.56 10.79 26.95
CA LYS A 448 -1.56 10.64 28.43
C LYS A 448 -0.43 9.76 28.98
N TYR A 449 0.24 8.97 28.15
CA TYR A 449 1.39 8.16 28.53
C TYR A 449 2.73 8.85 28.25
N PHE A 450 2.73 10.05 27.68
CA PHE A 450 3.94 10.81 27.44
C PHE A 450 4.54 11.24 28.78
N ILE A 451 5.85 11.07 28.91
CA ILE A 451 6.62 11.51 30.07
C ILE A 451 7.58 12.63 29.68
N LYS A 452 8.17 13.30 30.68
CA LYS A 452 9.13 14.38 30.44
C LYS A 452 10.33 13.85 29.64
N ALA A 453 10.53 14.42 28.46
CA ALA A 453 11.70 14.16 27.62
C ALA A 453 12.95 14.85 28.18
N ASP A 454 14.12 14.31 27.83
CA ASP A 454 15.41 14.87 28.22
C ASP A 454 15.72 16.16 27.43
N ARG A 455 15.15 16.30 26.23
CA ARG A 455 15.31 17.48 25.35
C ARG A 455 13.96 18.10 24.97
N PRO A 456 13.91 19.43 24.79
CA PRO A 456 12.70 20.12 24.33
C PRO A 456 12.21 19.59 22.98
N GLY A 457 10.89 19.47 22.82
CA GLY A 457 10.25 19.08 21.56
C GLY A 457 10.28 17.58 21.24
N MET A 458 10.87 16.74 22.08
CA MET A 458 10.87 15.28 21.90
C MET A 458 9.68 14.62 22.60
N THR A 459 9.20 13.52 22.04
CA THR A 459 8.20 12.65 22.67
C THR A 459 8.90 11.50 23.36
N ARG A 460 8.66 11.30 24.66
CA ARG A 460 9.26 10.20 25.43
C ARG A 460 8.20 9.24 25.97
N LEU A 461 8.43 7.95 25.77
CA LEU A 461 7.55 6.85 26.17
C LEU A 461 8.31 5.78 26.96
N ARG A 462 7.57 5.00 27.75
CA ARG A 462 8.11 3.87 28.53
C ARG A 462 7.85 2.57 27.80
N VAL A 463 8.88 1.73 27.68
CA VAL A 463 8.72 0.32 27.37
C VAL A 463 8.91 -0.47 28.65
N VAL A 464 7.90 -1.23 29.05
CA VAL A 464 7.83 -1.88 30.37
C VAL A 464 7.75 -3.39 30.20
N ARG A 465 8.57 -4.11 30.99
CA ARG A 465 8.44 -5.56 31.18
C ARG A 465 7.30 -5.84 32.17
N GLU A 466 6.25 -6.47 31.70
CA GLU A 466 5.06 -6.85 32.47
C GLU A 466 4.92 -8.37 32.60
N THR A 467 5.99 -9.10 32.31
CA THR A 467 6.10 -10.55 32.39
C THR A 467 5.74 -11.07 33.79
N PRO A 468 4.71 -11.94 33.93
CA PRO A 468 4.33 -12.51 35.22
C PRO A 468 5.49 -13.27 35.87
N GLY A 469 5.72 -13.03 37.17
CA GLY A 469 6.81 -13.66 37.94
C GLY A 469 8.20 -13.08 37.67
N ALA A 470 8.35 -12.15 36.74
CA ALA A 470 9.61 -11.46 36.48
C ALA A 470 9.76 -10.18 37.30
N ARG A 471 11.01 -9.76 37.54
CA ARG A 471 11.30 -8.41 38.04
C ARG A 471 10.82 -7.37 37.03
N ARG A 472 10.01 -6.41 37.48
CA ARG A 472 9.63 -5.25 36.67
C ARG A 472 10.89 -4.47 36.28
N ALA A 473 10.97 -4.11 35.01
CA ALA A 473 12.04 -3.31 34.43
C ALA A 473 11.48 -2.48 33.29
N GLU A 474 12.15 -1.40 32.93
CA GLU A 474 11.75 -0.55 31.81
C GLU A 474 12.94 0.14 31.18
N PHE A 475 12.77 0.56 29.93
CA PHE A 475 13.62 1.52 29.26
C PHE A 475 12.74 2.58 28.58
N TYR A 476 13.37 3.60 28.02
CA TYR A 476 12.67 4.72 27.41
C TYR A 476 12.92 4.75 25.90
N VAL A 477 11.90 5.15 25.13
CA VAL A 477 12.07 5.54 23.73
C VAL A 477 11.85 7.05 23.66
N GLU A 478 12.81 7.77 23.11
CA GLU A 478 12.73 9.22 22.90
C GLU A 478 12.75 9.52 21.40
N ILE A 479 11.68 10.15 20.92
CA ILE A 479 11.38 10.35 19.51
C ILE A 479 11.57 11.83 19.19
N ALA A 480 12.56 12.15 18.37
CA ALA A 480 12.74 13.49 17.82
C ALA A 480 11.78 13.73 16.65
N PRO A 481 11.24 14.95 16.48
CA PRO A 481 10.49 15.31 15.27
C PRO A 481 11.35 15.12 14.01
N ARG A 482 10.74 14.68 12.91
CA ARG A 482 11.43 14.61 11.61
C ARG A 482 11.59 16.02 11.07
N THR A 483 12.82 16.42 10.76
CA THR A 483 13.11 17.74 10.18
C THR A 483 13.88 17.58 8.88
N VAL A 484 13.39 18.20 7.81
CA VAL A 484 14.07 18.27 6.52
C VAL A 484 14.83 19.59 6.48
N HIS A 485 16.12 19.52 6.18
CA HIS A 485 17.02 20.68 6.17
C HIS A 485 17.19 21.26 4.76
N ALA A 486 17.29 20.39 3.74
CA ALA A 486 17.49 20.80 2.37
C ALA A 486 17.12 19.67 1.38
N LEU A 487 16.85 20.05 0.13
CA LEU A 487 16.80 19.15 -1.01
C LEU A 487 18.07 19.32 -1.84
N ARG A 488 18.69 18.21 -2.23
CA ARG A 488 19.76 18.20 -3.23
C ARG A 488 19.13 17.92 -4.59
N LEU A 489 19.27 18.86 -5.50
CA LEU A 489 18.78 18.77 -6.87
C LEU A 489 19.96 18.72 -7.85
N ALA A 490 19.76 18.16 -9.03
CA ALA A 490 20.66 18.31 -10.18
C ALA A 490 19.91 18.97 -11.35
N ASP A 491 20.53 19.95 -12.00
CA ASP A 491 19.96 20.57 -13.20
C ASP A 491 20.21 19.72 -14.46
N SER A 492 19.69 20.16 -15.60
CA SER A 492 19.91 19.53 -16.92
C SER A 492 21.38 19.38 -17.34
N ARG A 493 22.32 20.09 -16.71
CA ARG A 493 23.77 20.01 -16.95
C ARG A 493 24.49 19.12 -15.93
N GLY A 494 23.75 18.52 -14.99
CA GLY A 494 24.29 17.74 -13.89
C GLY A 494 24.91 18.60 -12.77
N GLN A 495 24.67 19.91 -12.75
CA GLN A 495 25.14 20.76 -11.67
C GLN A 495 24.25 20.60 -10.44
N PHE A 496 24.87 20.38 -9.30
CA PHE A 496 24.16 20.21 -8.04
C PHE A 496 23.73 21.54 -7.45
N LEU A 497 22.49 21.60 -7.00
CA LEU A 497 21.93 22.71 -6.26
C LEU A 497 21.44 22.20 -4.90
N LEU A 498 21.89 22.83 -3.83
CA LEU A 498 21.35 22.58 -2.50
C LEU A 498 20.28 23.63 -2.21
N VAL A 499 19.03 23.20 -2.06
CA VAL A 499 17.89 24.05 -1.80
C VAL A 499 17.52 23.93 -0.31
N PRO A 500 17.73 24.97 0.52
CA PRO A 500 17.26 24.97 1.90
C PRO A 500 15.77 24.71 1.97
N TRP A 501 15.35 23.81 2.85
CA TRP A 501 13.95 23.44 2.99
C TRP A 501 13.26 24.36 4.00
N THR A 502 12.15 24.96 3.60
CA THR A 502 11.28 25.74 4.48
C THR A 502 9.84 25.34 4.21
N SER A 503 9.23 24.60 5.13
CA SER A 503 7.82 24.21 5.03
C SER A 503 6.92 25.45 4.98
N GLY A 504 5.96 25.48 4.05
CA GLY A 504 5.13 26.63 3.72
C GLY A 504 5.86 27.75 2.96
N GLY A 505 7.16 27.59 2.69
CA GLY A 505 7.98 28.58 2.02
C GLY A 505 7.88 28.53 0.50
N SER A 506 8.62 29.43 -0.15
CA SER A 506 8.83 29.41 -1.59
C SER A 506 10.32 29.47 -1.94
N TYR A 507 10.70 28.85 -3.04
CA TYR A 507 12.05 28.88 -3.56
C TYR A 507 12.03 29.17 -5.06
N ARG A 508 12.92 30.05 -5.51
CA ARG A 508 13.00 30.46 -6.91
C ARG A 508 14.12 29.68 -7.61
N LEU A 509 13.78 28.99 -8.68
CA LEU A 509 14.73 28.32 -9.58
C LEU A 509 14.69 28.96 -10.96
N PRO A 510 15.77 28.90 -11.75
CA PRO A 510 15.65 29.08 -13.19
C PRO A 510 14.58 28.15 -13.78
N GLN A 511 13.98 28.56 -14.89
CA GLN A 511 13.12 27.64 -15.63
C GLN A 511 13.96 26.45 -16.11
N GLY A 512 13.44 25.24 -15.94
CA GLY A 512 14.12 24.05 -16.44
C GLY A 512 13.68 22.75 -15.79
N LYS A 513 14.35 21.69 -16.22
CA LYS A 513 14.21 20.33 -15.68
C LYS A 513 15.24 20.10 -14.59
N TYR A 514 14.78 19.57 -13.47
CA TYR A 514 15.56 19.24 -12.28
C TYR A 514 15.36 17.78 -11.91
N VAL A 515 16.39 17.16 -11.36
CA VAL A 515 16.36 15.81 -10.80
C VAL A 515 16.45 15.92 -9.29
N LEU A 516 15.58 15.21 -8.56
CA LEU A 516 15.71 15.09 -7.11
C LEU A 516 16.77 14.03 -6.79
N GLU A 517 17.91 14.44 -6.23
CA GLU A 517 18.99 13.50 -5.87
C GLU A 517 18.80 12.93 -4.47
N SER A 518 18.43 13.76 -3.50
CA SER A 518 18.17 13.34 -2.12
C SER A 518 17.48 14.45 -1.30
N ALA A 519 16.81 14.06 -0.22
CA ALA A 519 16.32 14.97 0.81
C ALA A 519 17.15 14.80 2.10
N TRP A 520 17.78 15.89 2.56
CA TRP A 520 18.65 15.87 3.74
C TRP A 520 17.82 16.16 4.99
N SER A 521 17.90 15.28 5.99
CA SER A 521 17.11 15.36 7.21
C SER A 521 17.92 14.94 8.43
N ASN A 522 17.33 15.05 9.61
CA ASN A 522 17.88 14.51 10.86
C ASN A 522 17.80 12.96 10.97
N GLY A 523 17.56 12.23 9.89
CA GLY A 523 17.79 10.79 9.80
C GLY A 523 17.81 10.28 8.35
N GLY A 524 17.56 8.98 8.16
CA GLY A 524 17.72 8.31 6.86
C GLY A 524 16.80 8.87 5.76
N GLY A 525 17.36 9.07 4.56
CA GLY A 525 16.60 9.51 3.39
C GLY A 525 15.52 8.51 2.94
N ASP A 526 15.71 7.22 3.25
CA ASP A 526 14.73 6.15 3.05
C ASP A 526 13.44 6.32 3.87
N LYS A 527 13.42 7.30 4.80
CA LYS A 527 12.25 7.69 5.57
C LYS A 527 11.47 8.85 4.97
N LEU A 528 11.86 9.33 3.80
CA LEU A 528 11.21 10.43 3.10
C LEU A 528 10.69 9.98 1.73
N VAL A 529 9.56 10.53 1.34
CA VAL A 529 9.06 10.47 -0.04
C VAL A 529 8.70 11.89 -0.46
N THR A 530 9.10 12.29 -1.66
CA THR A 530 8.76 13.61 -2.20
C THR A 530 7.68 13.44 -3.25
N THR A 531 6.79 14.42 -3.38
CA THR A 531 5.80 14.49 -4.45
C THR A 531 5.87 15.84 -5.14
N ALA A 532 5.84 15.87 -6.47
CA ALA A 532 5.64 17.08 -7.27
C ALA A 532 4.17 17.21 -7.62
N GLY A 533 3.48 18.15 -6.98
CA GLY A 533 2.03 18.20 -6.97
C GLY A 533 1.47 16.85 -6.55
N THR A 534 0.78 16.19 -7.48
CA THR A 534 0.16 14.87 -7.26
C THR A 534 1.05 13.70 -7.69
N THR A 535 2.24 13.90 -8.26
CA THR A 535 3.09 12.81 -8.74
C THR A 535 4.19 12.45 -7.74
N PRO A 536 4.38 11.17 -7.36
CA PRO A 536 5.55 10.74 -6.59
C PRO A 536 6.86 11.06 -7.30
N LEU A 537 7.85 11.53 -6.55
CA LEU A 537 9.23 11.72 -6.99
C LEU A 537 10.16 10.90 -6.11
N GLY A 538 10.75 9.86 -6.69
CA GLY A 538 11.87 9.12 -6.13
C GLY A 538 13.21 9.83 -6.35
N GLU A 539 14.26 9.30 -5.73
CA GLU A 539 15.62 9.72 -6.04
C GLU A 539 15.95 9.36 -7.50
N GLY A 540 16.49 10.32 -8.24
CA GLY A 540 16.74 10.23 -9.68
C GLY A 540 15.55 10.62 -10.56
N ASP A 541 14.35 10.82 -10.00
CA ASP A 541 13.21 11.29 -10.77
C ASP A 541 13.32 12.78 -11.08
N ALA A 542 12.84 13.14 -12.26
CA ALA A 542 12.89 14.50 -12.76
C ALA A 542 11.54 15.20 -12.70
N PHE A 543 11.57 16.50 -12.43
CA PHE A 543 10.43 17.41 -12.48
C PHE A 543 10.82 18.69 -13.23
N THR A 544 9.81 19.45 -13.64
CA THR A 544 9.99 20.71 -14.38
C THR A 544 9.47 21.88 -13.55
N VAL A 545 10.23 22.97 -13.54
CA VAL A 545 9.80 24.26 -12.99
C VAL A 545 9.63 25.23 -14.14
N ASP A 546 8.41 25.75 -14.32
CA ASP A 546 8.02 26.59 -15.45
C ASP A 546 7.55 27.99 -15.03
N TYR A 547 7.65 28.95 -15.95
CA TYR A 547 7.20 30.32 -15.74
C TYR A 547 5.67 30.39 -15.66
N GLY A 548 5.15 31.12 -14.67
CA GLY A 548 3.70 31.26 -14.46
C GLY A 548 3.01 30.01 -13.87
N SER A 549 3.77 28.94 -13.60
CA SER A 549 3.25 27.68 -13.07
C SER A 549 4.00 27.29 -11.78
N PRO A 550 3.58 27.79 -10.62
CA PRO A 550 4.16 27.37 -9.34
C PRO A 550 4.03 25.86 -9.15
N LEU A 551 5.13 25.21 -8.77
CA LEU A 551 5.18 23.77 -8.49
C LEU A 551 5.27 23.55 -6.99
N GLU A 552 4.29 22.86 -6.40
CA GLU A 552 4.39 22.43 -5.01
C GLU A 552 5.19 21.13 -4.91
N LEU A 553 6.32 21.16 -4.20
CA LEU A 553 6.95 19.93 -3.74
C LEU A 553 6.51 19.66 -2.30
N THR A 554 5.98 18.46 -2.05
CA THR A 554 5.63 18.02 -0.69
C THR A 554 6.55 16.89 -0.27
N VAL A 555 7.19 17.03 0.89
CA VAL A 555 7.95 15.95 1.52
C VAL A 555 7.05 15.29 2.56
N ARG A 556 6.94 13.97 2.48
CA ARG A 556 6.11 13.12 3.34
C ARG A 556 6.96 12.05 4.01
N GLN A 557 6.47 11.56 5.14
CA GLN A 557 7.07 10.46 5.88
C GLN A 557 6.85 9.15 5.10
N ALA A 558 7.92 8.46 4.68
CA ALA A 558 7.80 7.28 3.81
C ALA A 558 7.05 6.10 4.47
N THR A 559 7.09 6.00 5.80
CA THR A 559 6.50 4.90 6.59
C THR A 559 5.02 5.10 6.93
N THR A 560 4.49 6.32 6.82
CA THR A 560 3.08 6.64 7.09
C THR A 560 2.39 7.40 5.97
N PHE A 561 3.14 7.94 5.02
CA PHE A 561 2.71 8.90 4.01
C PHE A 561 2.09 10.18 4.59
N GLY A 562 2.39 10.50 5.87
CA GLY A 562 1.98 11.76 6.51
C GLY A 562 2.85 12.93 6.05
N ASP A 563 2.28 14.12 6.02
CA ASP A 563 2.99 15.31 5.53
C ASP A 563 4.03 15.80 6.54
N ILE A 564 5.23 16.10 6.02
CA ILE A 564 6.28 16.77 6.79
C ILE A 564 6.31 18.26 6.42
N GLY A 565 6.08 18.57 5.14
CA GLY A 565 5.92 19.94 4.69
C GLY A 565 5.78 20.06 3.19
N THR A 566 5.36 21.23 2.73
CA THR A 566 5.25 21.59 1.32
C THR A 566 6.02 22.87 1.07
N MET A 567 6.74 22.97 -0.04
CA MET A 567 7.44 24.18 -0.47
C MET A 567 7.12 24.47 -1.93
N THR A 568 6.85 25.74 -2.24
CA THR A 568 6.48 26.16 -3.59
C THR A 568 7.69 26.57 -4.40
N PHE A 569 7.92 25.92 -5.52
CA PHE A 569 8.97 26.25 -6.48
C PHE A 569 8.40 27.14 -7.58
N THR A 570 9.06 28.26 -7.85
CA THR A 570 8.67 29.19 -8.92
C THR A 570 9.83 29.42 -9.87
N ALA A 571 9.54 29.54 -11.16
CA ALA A 571 10.55 29.97 -12.10
C ALA A 571 10.80 31.48 -11.97
N GLY A 572 12.07 31.88 -11.91
CA GLY A 572 12.49 33.27 -11.98
C GLY A 572 13.32 33.54 -13.23
N GLY A 573 13.04 34.62 -13.94
CA GLY A 573 13.94 35.16 -14.97
C GLY A 573 15.16 35.81 -14.31
N LEU A 574 16.35 35.57 -14.86
CA LEU A 574 17.52 36.43 -14.67
C LEU A 574 17.32 37.74 -15.46
N ALA A 575 16.29 38.51 -15.10
CA ALA A 575 16.06 39.86 -15.63
C ALA A 575 14.96 40.55 -14.79
N GLU A 576 15.35 41.06 -13.62
CA GLU A 576 14.70 42.18 -12.91
C GLU A 576 15.65 42.60 -11.77
N ARG A 577 16.79 43.18 -12.17
CA ARG A 577 17.63 44.06 -11.34
C ARG A 577 18.18 45.17 -12.21
#